data_AF-A0A7S1HBZ2-F1
#
_entry.id   AF-A0A7S1HBZ2-F1
#
_cell.length_a   1.000
_cell.length_b   1.000
_cell.length_c   1.000
_cell.angle_alpha   90.00
_cell.angle_beta   90.00
_cell.angle_gamma   90.00
#
_symmetry.space_group_name_H-M   'P 1'
#
loop_
_entity.id
_entity.type
_entity.pdbx_description
1 polymer ?
#
loop_
_entity_poly.entity_id
_entity_poly.type
_entity_poly.pdbx_seq_one_letter_code
_entity_poly.pdbx_strand_id
1 'polypeptide(L)'
;RMEDSPPLLLILDRCEDPITPLLNQWTYQSMVHELLGIKNNLVELPQDLVAMPKGCQDSQSIVLSPVSDDFYQQIMYSDFGSLHDSVLSKLEEFKKANPAMTKGANVSFKTIGEMQKFVEK
;
A
#
# COMPACT_ATOMS: atom_id res chain seq x y z
N ARG A 1 24.49 7.92 32.23
CA ARG A 1 25.05 6.60 31.86
C ARG A 1 23.84 5.69 31.73
N MET A 2 23.39 5.41 30.50
CA MET A 2 22.34 4.40 30.30
C MET A 2 22.96 3.06 30.68
N GLU A 3 22.32 2.31 31.57
CA GLU A 3 22.77 0.96 31.90
C GLU A 3 22.51 0.06 30.69
N ASP A 4 23.56 -0.61 30.20
CA ASP A 4 23.46 -1.62 29.15
C ASP A 4 22.75 -2.85 29.70
N SER A 5 21.43 -2.91 29.55
CA SER A 5 20.67 -4.13 29.83
C SER A 5 20.95 -5.17 28.73
N PRO A 6 21.17 -6.45 29.08
CA PRO A 6 21.36 -7.48 28.07
C PRO A 6 20.05 -7.68 27.26
N PRO A 7 20.15 -8.01 25.96
CA PRO A 7 18.98 -8.24 25.12
C PRO A 7 18.17 -9.45 25.63
N LEU A 8 16.84 -9.30 25.65
CA LEU A 8 15.91 -10.37 26.03
C LEU A 8 15.42 -11.11 24.78
N LEU A 9 15.60 -12.44 24.75
CA LEU A 9 14.95 -13.31 23.76
C LEU A 9 13.62 -13.82 24.33
N LEU A 10 12.51 -13.38 23.76
CA LEU A 10 11.16 -13.83 24.11
C LEU A 10 10.68 -14.88 23.08
N ILE A 11 10.40 -16.10 23.53
CA ILE A 11 9.85 -17.19 22.71
C ILE A 11 8.38 -17.37 23.12
N LEU A 12 7.48 -17.28 22.15
CA LEU A 12 6.03 -17.39 22.36
C LEU A 12 5.47 -18.52 21.50
N ASP A 13 4.48 -19.24 22.03
CA ASP A 13 3.67 -20.19 21.26
C ASP A 13 2.43 -19.49 20.71
N ARG A 14 2.06 -19.76 19.46
CA ARG A 14 0.85 -19.17 18.84
C ARG A 14 -0.43 -19.73 19.45
N CYS A 15 -0.39 -20.91 20.05
CA CYS A 15 -1.54 -21.52 20.72
C CYS A 15 -2.11 -20.65 21.86
N GLU A 16 -1.29 -19.79 22.45
CA GLU A 16 -1.69 -18.85 23.52
C GLU A 16 -2.52 -17.66 22.99
N ASP A 17 -2.44 -17.36 21.69
CA ASP A 17 -3.22 -16.29 21.05
C ASP A 17 -3.77 -16.76 19.67
N PRO A 18 -4.81 -17.60 19.67
CA PRO A 18 -5.45 -18.08 18.45
C PRO A 18 -6.41 -17.06 17.84
N ILE A 19 -6.71 -15.94 18.54
CA ILE A 19 -7.75 -14.98 18.14
C ILE A 19 -7.18 -13.94 17.18
N THR A 20 -6.03 -13.35 17.50
CA THR A 20 -5.41 -12.30 16.68
C THR A 20 -5.20 -12.63 15.19
N PRO A 21 -4.87 -13.87 14.75
CA PRO A 21 -4.72 -14.17 13.32
C PRO A 21 -6.06 -14.36 12.60
N LEU A 22 -7.17 -14.50 13.33
CA LEU A 22 -8.52 -14.68 12.78
C LEU A 22 -9.28 -13.36 12.65
N LEU A 23 -8.78 -12.29 13.27
CA LEU A 23 -9.37 -10.96 13.17
C LEU A 23 -9.00 -10.32 11.84
N ASN A 24 -9.99 -9.69 11.20
CA ASN A 24 -9.73 -8.83 10.06
C ASN A 24 -8.95 -7.60 10.51
N GLN A 25 -7.78 -7.40 9.90
CA GLN A 25 -6.86 -6.35 10.27
C GLN A 25 -7.06 -5.12 9.38
N TRP A 26 -7.06 -3.93 9.97
CA TRP A 26 -7.41 -2.68 9.26
C TRP A 26 -6.22 -1.81 8.88
N THR A 27 -4.99 -2.28 9.11
CA THR A 27 -3.78 -1.57 8.67
C THR A 27 -3.46 -1.87 7.21
N TYR A 28 -2.79 -0.96 6.53
CA TYR A 28 -2.55 -1.06 5.09
C TYR A 28 -1.86 -2.37 4.69
N GLN A 29 -0.74 -2.73 5.32
CA GLN A 29 -0.04 -3.98 5.00
C GLN A 29 -0.90 -5.21 5.28
N SER A 30 -1.59 -5.23 6.42
CA SER A 30 -2.38 -6.40 6.83
C SER A 30 -3.58 -6.61 5.92
N MET A 31 -4.28 -5.53 5.54
CA MET A 31 -5.38 -5.58 4.55
C MET A 31 -4.90 -6.15 3.22
N VAL A 32 -3.73 -5.72 2.73
CA VAL A 32 -3.17 -6.26 1.48
C VAL A 32 -2.87 -7.75 1.62
N HIS A 33 -2.30 -8.18 2.75
CA HIS A 33 -2.04 -9.59 3.01
C HIS A 33 -3.32 -10.42 3.12
N GLU A 34 -4.37 -9.88 3.72
CA GLU A 34 -5.64 -10.56 3.93
C GLU A 34 -6.44 -10.72 2.62
N LEU A 35 -6.44 -9.70 1.77
CA LEU A 35 -7.25 -9.68 0.53
C LEU A 35 -6.52 -10.25 -0.69
N LEU A 36 -5.21 -9.96 -0.84
CA LEU A 36 -4.44 -10.33 -2.03
C LEU A 36 -3.34 -11.37 -1.72
N GLY A 37 -2.91 -11.43 -0.46
CA GLY A 37 -1.77 -12.24 -0.05
C GLY A 37 -0.44 -11.57 -0.37
N ILE A 38 0.46 -11.57 0.61
CA ILE A 38 1.86 -11.16 0.41
C ILE A 38 2.72 -12.40 0.59
N LYS A 39 3.50 -12.74 -0.44
CA LYS A 39 4.46 -13.85 -0.41
C LYS A 39 5.83 -13.33 -0.82
N ASN A 40 6.83 -13.45 0.06
CA ASN A 40 8.18 -12.93 -0.20
C ASN A 40 8.21 -11.46 -0.62
N ASN A 41 7.39 -10.62 0.03
CA ASN A 41 7.21 -9.20 -0.32
C ASN A 41 6.65 -8.95 -1.74
N LEU A 42 6.12 -9.97 -2.40
CA LEU A 42 5.44 -9.86 -3.69
C LEU A 42 3.93 -10.02 -3.51
N VAL A 43 3.20 -9.21 -4.26
CA VAL A 43 1.74 -9.26 -4.38
C VAL A 43 1.39 -9.49 -5.84
N GLU A 44 0.62 -10.54 -6.11
CA GLU A 44 0.10 -10.81 -7.45
C GLU A 44 -1.24 -10.11 -7.62
N LEU A 45 -1.35 -9.25 -8.63
CA LEU A 45 -2.60 -8.57 -8.94
C LEU A 45 -3.45 -9.43 -9.89
N PRO A 46 -4.74 -9.62 -9.57
CA PRO A 46 -5.71 -10.19 -10.50
C PRO A 46 -5.76 -9.42 -11.82
N GLN A 47 -5.90 -10.15 -12.92
CA GLN A 47 -5.93 -9.58 -14.27
C GLN A 47 -7.08 -8.58 -14.47
N ASP A 48 -8.18 -8.74 -13.73
CA ASP A 48 -9.36 -7.87 -13.79
C ASP A 48 -9.14 -6.49 -13.15
N LEU A 49 -8.13 -6.35 -12.28
CA LEU A 49 -7.83 -5.12 -11.55
C LEU A 49 -6.79 -4.25 -12.26
N VAL A 50 -6.09 -4.79 -13.24
CA VAL A 50 -5.06 -4.08 -14.00
C VAL A 50 -5.56 -3.90 -15.42
N ALA A 51 -5.51 -2.68 -15.95
CA ALA A 51 -5.75 -2.40 -17.36
C ALA A 51 -4.58 -2.96 -18.20
N MET A 52 -4.49 -4.28 -18.31
CA MET A 52 -3.48 -4.94 -19.12
C MET A 52 -3.83 -4.79 -20.61
N PRO A 53 -2.84 -4.52 -21.47
CA PRO A 53 -3.02 -4.60 -22.91
C PRO A 53 -3.52 -5.99 -23.28
N LYS A 54 -4.59 -6.07 -24.07
CA LYS A 54 -5.20 -7.33 -24.53
C LYS A 54 -4.12 -8.21 -25.20
N GLY A 55 -3.67 -9.25 -24.51
CA GLY A 55 -2.65 -10.18 -25.00
C GLY A 55 -1.59 -10.60 -23.98
N CYS A 56 -1.45 -9.88 -22.86
CA CYS A 56 -0.59 -10.32 -21.76
C CYS A 56 -1.39 -11.19 -20.79
N GLN A 57 -1.11 -12.50 -20.75
CA GLN A 57 -1.76 -13.45 -19.83
C GLN A 57 -1.05 -13.57 -18.48
N ASP A 58 0.06 -12.85 -18.29
CA ASP A 58 0.84 -12.91 -17.05
C ASP A 58 0.21 -12.01 -15.97
N SER A 59 0.07 -12.55 -14.75
CA SER A 59 -0.31 -11.78 -13.56
C SER A 59 0.77 -10.76 -13.25
N GLN A 60 0.37 -9.52 -12.96
CA GLN A 60 1.33 -8.47 -12.61
C GLN A 60 1.74 -8.64 -11.14
N SER A 61 3.03 -8.91 -10.90
CA SER A 61 3.59 -8.94 -9.55
C SER A 61 4.13 -7.56 -9.14
N ILE A 62 3.72 -7.06 -7.98
CA ILE A 62 4.24 -5.83 -7.37
C ILE A 62 5.08 -6.17 -6.15
N VAL A 63 6.21 -5.47 -5.99
CA VAL A 63 7.07 -5.57 -4.80
C VAL A 63 6.60 -4.56 -3.75
N LEU A 64 6.31 -5.03 -2.53
CA LEU A 64 6.03 -4.20 -1.36
C LEU A 64 7.20 -4.29 -0.38
N SER A 65 8.09 -3.29 -0.40
CA SER A 65 9.27 -3.26 0.46
C SER A 65 9.47 -1.87 1.06
N PRO A 66 9.56 -1.76 2.41
CA PRO A 66 9.78 -0.49 3.10
C PRO A 66 11.18 0.07 2.89
N VAL A 67 12.11 -0.71 2.33
CA VAL A 67 13.48 -0.26 2.07
C VAL A 67 13.60 0.43 0.71
N SER A 68 12.73 0.06 -0.24
CA SER A 68 12.74 0.61 -1.61
C SER A 68 11.68 1.67 -1.85
N ASP A 69 10.68 1.78 -0.97
CA ASP A 69 9.56 2.70 -1.10
C ASP A 69 9.34 3.47 0.21
N ASP A 70 9.81 4.73 0.21
CA ASP A 70 9.69 5.66 1.35
C ASP A 70 8.22 5.95 1.70
N PHE A 71 7.33 6.01 0.71
CA PHE A 71 5.91 6.25 0.96
C PHE A 71 5.33 5.04 1.68
N TYR A 72 5.53 3.84 1.14
CA TYR A 72 5.08 2.60 1.78
C TYR A 72 5.57 2.48 3.22
N GLN A 73 6.86 2.77 3.46
CA GLN A 73 7.45 2.71 4.80
C GLN A 73 6.69 3.59 5.83
N GLN A 74 6.23 4.76 5.40
CA GLN A 74 5.53 5.69 6.29
C GLN A 74 4.09 5.25 6.60
N ILE A 75 3.41 4.60 5.65
CA ILE A 75 1.97 4.29 5.75
C ILE A 75 1.66 2.82 6.06
N MET A 76 2.65 1.92 6.04
CA MET A 76 2.40 0.46 6.08
C MET A 76 1.62 -0.02 7.32
N TYR A 77 1.77 0.67 8.45
CA TYR A 77 1.08 0.38 9.70
C TYR A 77 -0.07 1.34 10.02
N SER A 78 -0.37 2.29 9.13
CA SER A 78 -1.50 3.19 9.29
C SER A 78 -2.81 2.45 9.03
N ASP A 79 -3.87 2.87 9.73
CA ASP A 79 -5.22 2.41 9.44
C ASP A 79 -5.68 2.87 8.05
N PHE A 80 -6.69 2.19 7.50
CA PHE A 80 -7.19 2.48 6.16
C PHE A 80 -7.82 3.88 5.99
N GLY A 81 -8.26 4.52 7.09
CA GLY A 81 -8.75 5.90 7.07
C GLY A 81 -7.60 6.89 6.89
N SER A 82 -6.57 6.79 7.73
CA SER A 82 -5.35 7.61 7.64
C SER A 82 -4.58 7.40 6.32
N LEU A 83 -4.63 6.16 5.78
CA LEU A 83 -4.08 5.84 4.47
C LEU A 83 -4.72 6.68 3.36
N HIS A 84 -6.05 6.81 3.37
CA HIS A 84 -6.78 7.56 2.35
C HIS A 84 -6.29 9.01 2.26
N ASP A 85 -6.17 9.67 3.41
CA ASP A 85 -5.71 11.05 3.49
C ASP A 85 -4.26 11.20 3.01
N SER A 86 -3.39 10.23 3.35
CA SER A 86 -1.99 10.21 2.94
C SER A 86 -1.83 10.05 1.41
N VAL A 87 -2.63 9.16 0.81
CA VAL A 87 -2.67 8.97 -0.66
C VAL A 87 -3.17 10.24 -1.35
N LEU A 88 -4.24 10.85 -0.82
CA LEU A 88 -4.77 12.10 -1.37
C LEU A 88 -3.74 13.23 -1.34
N SER A 89 -3.06 13.39 -0.20
CA SER A 89 -1.98 14.37 -0.05
C SER A 89 -0.86 14.14 -1.06
N LYS A 90 -0.44 12.87 -1.25
CA LYS A 90 0.62 12.51 -2.21
C LYS A 90 0.23 12.82 -3.66
N LEU A 91 -1.03 12.60 -4.01
CA LEU A 91 -1.55 12.95 -5.33
C LEU A 91 -1.60 14.46 -5.57
N GLU A 92 -1.94 15.25 -4.53
CA GLU A 92 -1.87 16.70 -4.62
C GLU A 92 -0.44 17.22 -4.81
N GLU A 93 0.54 16.64 -4.10
CA GLU A 93 1.96 16.92 -4.31
C GLU A 93 2.38 16.59 -5.74
N PHE A 94 2.01 15.42 -6.25
CA PHE A 94 2.32 14.99 -7.61
C PHE A 94 1.75 15.97 -8.66
N LYS A 95 0.51 16.44 -8.47
CA LYS A 95 -0.12 17.45 -9.33
C LYS A 95 0.65 18.78 -9.32
N LYS A 96 1.08 19.24 -8.14
CA LYS A 96 1.86 20.48 -8.00
C LYS A 96 3.23 20.35 -8.64
N ALA A 97 3.88 19.20 -8.50
CA ALA A 97 5.18 18.91 -9.08
C ALA A 97 5.15 18.75 -10.61
N ASN A 98 4.02 18.31 -11.18
CA ASN A 98 3.85 18.08 -12.62
C ASN A 98 2.81 19.04 -13.25
N PRO A 99 3.09 20.36 -13.33
CA PRO A 99 2.17 21.34 -13.91
C PRO A 99 1.94 21.16 -15.42
N ALA A 100 2.82 20.42 -16.12
CA ALA A 100 2.68 20.13 -17.54
C ALA A 100 1.53 19.16 -17.86
N MET A 101 1.25 18.20 -16.96
CA MET A 101 0.11 17.27 -17.06
C MET A 101 -1.23 17.90 -16.61
N THR A 102 -1.20 19.02 -15.89
CA THR A 102 -2.38 19.66 -15.30
C THR A 102 -2.84 20.93 -16.03
N LYS A 103 -2.29 21.22 -17.22
CA LYS A 103 -2.70 22.37 -18.05
C LYS A 103 -4.16 22.23 -18.49
N GLY A 104 -5.07 22.84 -17.73
CA GLY A 104 -6.44 23.10 -18.15
C GLY A 104 -7.56 22.61 -17.24
N ALA A 105 -7.27 21.90 -16.15
CA ALA A 105 -8.35 21.45 -15.26
C ALA A 105 -7.94 21.54 -13.80
N ASN A 106 -8.71 22.33 -13.05
CA ASN A 106 -8.80 22.25 -11.60
C ASN A 106 -9.48 20.91 -11.24
N VAL A 107 -8.80 19.78 -11.49
CA VAL A 107 -9.36 18.44 -11.29
C VAL A 107 -9.40 18.17 -9.79
N SER A 108 -10.54 18.41 -9.17
CA SER A 108 -10.89 17.80 -7.90
C SER A 108 -11.21 16.33 -8.20
N PHE A 109 -10.38 15.41 -7.72
CA PHE A 109 -10.64 13.98 -7.87
C PHE A 109 -11.71 13.59 -6.85
N LYS A 110 -12.87 13.16 -7.33
CA LYS A 110 -13.93 12.61 -6.48
C LYS A 110 -13.99 11.09 -6.56
N THR A 111 -13.35 10.49 -7.56
CA THR A 111 -13.47 9.04 -7.83
C THR A 111 -12.16 8.43 -8.33
N ILE A 112 -11.93 7.17 -7.98
CA ILE A 112 -10.75 6.38 -8.40
C ILE A 112 -10.61 6.32 -9.93
N GLY A 113 -11.73 6.24 -10.66
CA GLY A 113 -11.72 6.25 -12.12
C GLY A 113 -11.25 7.56 -12.75
N GLU A 114 -11.36 8.70 -12.04
CA GLU A 114 -10.81 9.98 -12.51
C GLU A 114 -9.30 10.03 -12.33
N MET A 115 -8.79 9.40 -11.25
CA MET A 115 -7.36 9.29 -10.99
C MET A 115 -6.67 8.39 -12.01
N GLN A 116 -7.27 7.25 -12.33
CA GLN A 116 -6.70 6.32 -13.32
C GLN A 116 -6.57 6.96 -14.72
N LYS A 117 -7.63 7.65 -15.19
CA LYS A 117 -7.61 8.34 -16.48
C LYS A 117 -6.60 9.48 -16.57
N PHE A 118 -6.20 10.06 -15.44
CA PHE A 118 -5.18 11.10 -15.38
C PHE A 118 -3.77 10.52 -15.52
N VAL A 119 -3.52 9.34 -14.92
CA VAL A 119 -2.22 8.66 -15.00
C VAL A 119 -1.97 8.05 -16.37
N GLU A 120 -3.02 7.62 -17.08
CA GLU A 120 -2.92 7.04 -18.43
C GLU A 120 -2.73 8.09 -19.56
N LYS A 121 -2.88 9.38 -19.26
CA LYS A 121 -2.73 10.49 -20.23
C LYS A 121 -1.33 11.08 -20.24
#